data_AF-C6E6U7-F1
#
_entry.id   AF-C6E6U7-F1
#
_cell.length_a   1.000
_cell.length_b   1.000
_cell.length_c   1.000
_cell.angle_alpha   90.00
_cell.angle_beta   90.00
_cell.angle_gamma   90.00
#
_symmetry.space_group_name_H-M   'P 1'
#
loop_
_entity.id
_entity.type
_entity.pdbx_description
1 polymer ?
#
loop_
_entity_poly.entity_id
_entity_poly.type
_entity_poly.pdbx_seq_one_letter_code
_entity_poly.pdbx_strand_id
1 'polypeptide(L)'
;MDWYKIRITREDQLRGKTEQLVGEIRELFRLLDGDPALAVYSATVNDQAVDLYFSPAAAALAGKIIHHHWGIPCDPPPTGAKHLFGSPAVVNVP
;
A
#
# COMPACT_ATOMS: atom_id res chain seq x y z
N MET A 1 -16.42 -7.41 -5.21
CA MET A 1 -15.29 -7.53 -4.27
C MET A 1 -14.15 -6.80 -4.94
N ASP A 2 -14.07 -5.52 -4.62
CA ASP A 2 -13.43 -4.53 -5.45
C ASP A 2 -12.02 -4.28 -4.91
N TRP A 3 -11.04 -4.26 -5.82
CA TRP A 3 -9.70 -3.80 -5.47
C TRP A 3 -9.75 -2.29 -5.29
N TYR A 4 -8.88 -1.78 -4.44
CA TYR A 4 -8.72 -0.34 -4.27
C TYR A 4 -7.29 0.06 -4.54
N LYS A 5 -7.09 1.26 -5.08
CA LYS A 5 -5.77 1.86 -5.20
C LYS A 5 -5.68 3.24 -4.60
N ILE A 6 -4.53 3.52 -4.00
CA ILE A 6 -4.14 4.85 -3.52
C ILE A 6 -2.91 5.27 -4.33
N ARG A 7 -3.01 6.42 -5.00
CA ARG A 7 -1.86 7.00 -5.69
C ARG A 7 -1.09 7.90 -4.74
N ILE A 8 0.18 7.61 -4.54
CA ILE A 8 1.10 8.45 -3.79
C ILE A 8 2.05 9.14 -4.76
N THR A 9 1.99 10.46 -4.81
CA THR A 9 2.91 11.27 -5.64
C THR A 9 4.24 11.47 -4.93
N ARG A 10 5.27 11.89 -5.66
CA ARG A 10 6.59 12.23 -5.10
C ARG A 10 6.50 13.31 -4.03
N GLU A 11 5.58 14.27 -4.19
CA GLU A 11 5.36 15.29 -3.17
C GLU A 11 4.79 14.68 -1.88
N ASP A 12 3.84 13.77 -1.99
CA ASP A 12 3.31 13.02 -0.85
C ASP A 12 4.40 12.17 -0.18
N GLN A 13 5.30 11.56 -0.97
CA GLN A 13 6.45 10.80 -0.45
C GLN A 13 7.42 11.71 0.32
N LEU A 14 7.76 12.87 -0.24
CA LEU A 14 8.62 13.86 0.43
C LEU A 14 8.00 14.43 1.70
N ARG A 15 6.67 14.42 1.79
CA ARG A 15 5.90 14.78 2.99
C ARG A 15 5.76 13.63 3.99
N GLY A 16 6.33 12.45 3.73
CA GLY A 16 6.28 11.28 4.61
C GLY A 16 4.94 10.54 4.61
N LYS A 17 4.03 10.84 3.68
CA LYS A 17 2.67 10.27 3.65
C LYS A 17 2.69 8.75 3.41
N THR A 18 3.68 8.24 2.67
CA THR A 18 3.88 6.80 2.48
C THR A 18 4.19 6.10 3.79
N GLU A 19 5.12 6.64 4.58
CA GLU A 19 5.52 6.04 5.86
C GLU A 19 4.38 6.09 6.86
N GLN A 20 3.63 7.21 6.89
CA GLN A 20 2.42 7.34 7.70
C GLN A 20 1.38 6.27 7.31
N LEU A 21 1.02 6.19 6.03
CA LEU A 21 0.05 5.22 5.54
C LEU A 21 0.49 3.77 5.83
N VAL A 22 1.76 3.45 5.59
CA VAL A 22 2.35 2.14 5.89
C VAL A 22 2.29 1.83 7.37
N GLY A 23 2.54 2.82 8.23
CA GLY A 23 2.43 2.71 9.68
C GLY A 23 1.00 2.41 10.12
N GLU A 24 0.02 3.19 9.64
CA GLU A 24 -1.40 3.01 9.93
C GLU A 24 -1.90 1.63 9.50
N ILE A 25 -1.51 1.18 8.29
CA ILE A 25 -1.85 -0.14 7.78
C ILE A 25 -1.19 -1.22 8.64
N ARG A 26 0.11 -1.12 8.92
CA ARG A 26 0.81 -2.13 9.74
C ARG A 26 0.19 -2.25 11.12
N GLU A 27 -0.17 -1.15 11.74
CA GLU A 27 -0.83 -1.15 13.05
C GLU A 27 -2.22 -1.78 12.97
N LEU A 28 -3.01 -1.44 11.97
CA LEU A 28 -4.34 -2.03 11.76
C LEU A 28 -4.27 -3.54 11.54
N PHE A 29 -3.36 -4.01 10.69
CA PHE A 29 -3.19 -5.44 10.42
C PHE A 29 -2.67 -6.18 11.66
N ARG A 30 -1.74 -5.59 12.42
CA ARG A 30 -1.27 -6.13 13.70
C ARG A 30 -2.41 -6.28 14.71
N LEU A 31 -3.33 -5.31 14.79
CA LEU A 31 -4.47 -5.37 15.70
C LEU A 31 -5.50 -6.45 15.32
N LEU A 32 -5.57 -6.79 14.03
CA LEU A 32 -6.54 -7.74 13.48
C LEU A 32 -5.95 -9.14 13.26
N ASP A 33 -4.73 -9.40 13.75
CA ASP A 33 -3.96 -10.63 13.51
C ASP A 33 -3.84 -10.99 12.01
N GLY A 34 -3.88 -9.97 11.15
CA GLY A 34 -3.82 -10.12 9.70
C GLY A 34 -2.39 -9.95 9.19
N ASP A 35 -2.04 -10.66 8.12
CA ASP A 35 -0.76 -10.47 7.45
C ASP A 35 -0.81 -9.27 6.48
N PRO A 36 -0.07 -8.17 6.75
CA PRO A 36 -0.08 -6.99 5.89
C PRO A 36 0.62 -7.23 4.55
N ALA A 37 1.52 -8.22 4.43
CA ALA A 37 2.18 -8.54 3.17
C ALA A 37 1.20 -9.15 2.16
N LEU A 38 0.20 -9.90 2.62
CA LEU A 38 -0.88 -10.39 1.75
C LEU A 38 -1.83 -9.29 1.23
N ALA A 39 -1.73 -8.07 1.79
CA ALA A 39 -2.76 -7.07 1.66
C ALA A 39 -2.41 -5.88 0.75
N VAL A 40 -1.13 -5.50 0.65
CA VAL A 40 -0.73 -4.28 -0.05
C VAL A 40 0.40 -4.51 -1.06
N TYR A 41 0.11 -4.15 -2.30
CA TYR A 41 1.02 -4.23 -3.42
C TYR A 41 1.38 -2.82 -3.89
N SER A 42 2.65 -2.52 -4.09
CA SER A 42 3.09 -1.29 -4.76
C SER A 42 3.40 -1.57 -6.22
N ALA A 43 2.89 -0.73 -7.12
CA ALA A 43 3.35 -0.64 -8.50
C ALA A 43 3.87 0.77 -8.78
N THR A 44 5.08 0.87 -9.32
CA THR A 44 5.64 2.15 -9.76
C THR A 44 4.97 2.55 -11.07
N VAL A 45 4.30 3.70 -11.10
CA VAL A 45 3.68 4.24 -12.32
C VAL A 45 4.72 5.02 -13.13
N ASN A 46 5.57 5.78 -12.43
CA ASN A 46 6.72 6.51 -12.95
C ASN A 46 7.64 6.91 -11.78
N ASP A 47 8.78 7.55 -12.06
CA ASP A 47 9.71 8.11 -11.05
C ASP A 47 9.08 9.13 -10.08
N GLN A 48 7.83 9.54 -10.34
CA GLN A 48 7.13 10.57 -9.60
C GLN A 48 5.87 10.06 -8.86
N ALA A 49 5.49 8.79 -9.01
CA ALA A 49 4.28 8.27 -8.41
C ALA A 49 4.31 6.74 -8.24
N VAL A 50 3.78 6.30 -7.11
CA VAL A 50 3.57 4.88 -6.77
C VAL A 50 2.08 4.67 -6.53
N ASP A 51 1.51 3.66 -7.18
CA ASP A 51 0.15 3.21 -6.91
C ASP A 51 0.23 2.05 -5.91
N LEU A 52 -0.45 2.20 -4.77
CA LEU A 52 -0.62 1.16 -3.76
C LEU A 52 -1.97 0.49 -3.98
N TYR A 53 -1.97 -0.82 -4.20
CA TYR A 53 -3.13 -1.64 -4.44
C TYR A 53 -3.47 -2.47 -3.21
N PHE A 54 -4.75 -2.52 -2.91
CA PHE A 54 -5.33 -3.23 -1.79
C PHE A 54 -6.23 -4.34 -2.32
N SER A 55 -5.93 -5.57 -1.92
CA SER A 55 -6.78 -6.71 -2.24
C SER A 55 -8.16 -6.56 -1.58
N PRO A 56 -9.21 -7.24 -2.04
CA PRO A 56 -10.54 -7.15 -1.43
C PRO A 56 -10.54 -7.49 0.07
N ALA A 57 -9.71 -8.46 0.49
CA ALA A 57 -9.52 -8.80 1.89
C ALA A 57 -8.86 -7.64 2.67
N ALA A 58 -7.86 -6.99 2.07
CA ALA A 58 -7.24 -5.82 2.65
C ALA A 58 -8.19 -4.63 2.74
N ALA A 59 -9.01 -4.41 1.72
CA ALA A 59 -9.98 -3.34 1.69
C ALA A 59 -11.10 -3.52 2.72
N ALA A 60 -11.50 -4.77 2.99
CA ALA A 60 -12.44 -5.07 4.06
C ALA A 60 -11.91 -4.67 5.45
N LEU A 61 -10.60 -4.81 5.68
CA LEU A 61 -9.95 -4.45 6.93
C LEU A 61 -9.61 -2.95 6.96
N ALA A 62 -8.92 -2.46 5.94
CA ALA A 62 -8.36 -1.11 5.83
C ALA A 62 -9.30 -0.09 5.15
N GLY A 63 -10.58 -0.42 4.96
CA GLY A 63 -11.52 0.45 4.24
C GLY A 63 -11.55 1.88 4.75
N LYS A 64 -11.49 2.09 6.07
CA LYS A 64 -11.41 3.44 6.66
C LYS A 64 -10.14 4.20 6.26
N ILE A 65 -8.99 3.52 6.26
CA ILE A 65 -7.69 4.10 5.85
C ILE A 65 -7.72 4.41 4.35
N ILE A 66 -8.21 3.48 3.54
CA ILE A 66 -8.34 3.64 2.09
C ILE A 66 -9.22 4.87 1.79
N HIS A 67 -10.40 4.98 2.40
CA HIS A 67 -11.27 6.15 2.20
C HIS A 67 -10.65 7.45 2.73
N HIS A 68 -9.94 7.42 3.86
CA HIS A 68 -9.27 8.60 4.41
C HIS A 68 -8.19 9.15 3.47
N HIS A 69 -7.49 8.26 2.76
CA HIS A 69 -6.42 8.59 1.81
C HIS A 69 -6.89 8.65 0.35
N TRP A 70 -8.20 8.87 0.10
CA TRP A 70 -8.80 8.99 -1.24
C TRP A 70 -8.58 7.77 -2.15
N GLY A 71 -8.57 6.58 -1.57
CA GLY A 71 -8.49 5.33 -2.33
C GLY A 71 -9.71 5.15 -3.24
N ILE A 72 -9.44 4.76 -4.48
CA ILE A 72 -10.47 4.56 -5.50
C ILE A 72 -10.59 3.08 -5.87
N PRO A 73 -11.79 2.58 -6.19
CA PRO A 73 -11.94 1.24 -6.73
C PRO A 73 -11.18 1.12 -8.05
N CYS A 74 -10.54 -0.02 -8.27
CA CYS A 74 -9.72 -0.29 -9.45
C CYS A 74 -9.71 -1.78 -9.82
N ASP A 75 -9.06 -2.07 -10.94
CA ASP A 75 -8.64 -3.42 -11.30
C ASP A 75 -7.50 -3.94 -10.41
N PRO A 76 -7.29 -5.27 -10.35
CA PRO A 76 -6.14 -5.88 -9.69
C PRO A 76 -4.80 -5.31 -10.19
N PRO A 77 -3.74 -5.37 -9.35
CA PRO A 77 -2.44 -4.83 -9.68
C PRO A 77 -1.87 -5.47 -10.95
N PRO A 78 -1.10 -4.71 -11.75
CA PRO A 78 -0.45 -5.23 -12.94
C PRO A 78 0.57 -6.31 -12.57
N THR A 79 0.82 -7.23 -13.51
CA THR A 79 1.83 -8.30 -13.38
C THR A 79 3.20 -7.67 -13.12
N GLY A 80 3.75 -7.86 -11.92
CA GLY A 80 5.03 -7.25 -11.50
C GLY A 80 4.93 -6.31 -10.29
N ALA A 81 3.74 -6.06 -9.74
CA ALA A 81 3.60 -5.34 -8.48
C ALA A 81 4.31 -6.08 -7.33
N LYS A 82 5.01 -5.32 -6.49
CA LYS A 82 5.78 -5.85 -5.35
C LYS A 82 5.00 -5.72 -4.06
N HIS A 83 5.15 -6.68 -3.16
CA HIS A 83 4.59 -6.57 -1.81
C HIS A 83 5.27 -5.44 -1.06
N LEU A 84 4.48 -4.50 -0.53
CA LEU A 84 5.03 -3.36 0.22
C LEU A 84 5.61 -3.79 1.57
N PHE A 85 5.11 -4.90 2.13
CA PHE A 85 5.57 -5.48 3.40
C PHE A 85 6.38 -6.78 3.24
N GLY A 86 6.61 -7.22 2.00
CA GLY A 86 7.32 -8.45 1.67
C GLY A 86 8.84 -8.25 1.65
N SER A 87 9.48 -8.67 2.74
CA SER A 87 10.92 -8.75 3.03
C SER A 87 11.71 -7.43 3.05
N PRO A 88 12.63 -7.26 4.03
CA PRO A 88 13.56 -6.15 4.05
C PRO A 88 14.34 -6.17 2.74
N ALA A 89 14.30 -5.05 2.00
CA ALA A 89 15.35 -4.79 1.04
C ALA A 89 16.67 -5.06 1.76
N VAL A 90 17.42 -6.03 1.23
CA VAL A 90 18.80 -6.29 1.59
C VAL A 90 19.47 -4.93 1.69
N VAL A 91 19.82 -4.54 2.92
CA VAL A 91 20.55 -3.31 3.17
C VAL A 91 21.92 -3.55 2.56
N ASN A 92 22.07 -3.16 1.28
CA ASN A 92 23.38 -3.14 0.65
C ASN A 92 24.07 -1.88 1.17
N VAL A 93 24.58 -1.99 2.40
CA VAL A 93 25.55 -1.04 2.95
C VAL A 93 26.86 -1.32 2.19
N PRO A 94 27.51 -0.28 1.65
CA PRO A 94 28.69 -0.40 0.77
C PRO A 94 29.87 -1.15 1.39
#